data_AF-C5XA21-F1
#
_entry.id   AF-C5XA21-F1
#
_cell.length_a   1.000
_cell.length_b   1.000
_cell.length_c   1.000
_cell.angle_alpha   90.00
_cell.angle_beta   90.00
_cell.angle_gamma   90.00
#
_symmetry.space_group_name_H-M   'P 1'
#
loop_
_entity.id
_entity.type
_entity.pdbx_description
1 polymer ?
#
loop_
_entity_poly.entity_id
_entity_poly.type
_entity_poly.pdbx_seq_one_letter_code
_entity_poly.pdbx_strand_id
1 'polypeptide(L)'
;MAGNTVAGSVPGERSVRSRAHEAPAPGYVRHGREVVMDPALKESVIADLDRFLRRRDYYRRIGKAWKRGYLLYGPPGTGKSSLVAAMANYLRFNLYDLDPSHIQELLSEVEVTPAEVSEMLLRSEDPDVALQEFVEFLQDKKKQGRRTSK
;
A
#
# COMPACT_ATOMS: atom_id res chain seq x y z
N MET A 1 38.43 -20.18 -45.14
CA MET A 1 37.66 -21.11 -44.28
C MET A 1 37.54 -20.43 -42.92
N ALA A 2 36.39 -19.78 -42.64
CA ALA A 2 35.22 -20.36 -41.96
C ALA A 2 35.53 -20.61 -40.46
N GLY A 3 34.82 -20.04 -39.49
CA GLY A 3 33.56 -19.32 -39.55
C GLY A 3 33.25 -18.52 -38.28
N ASN A 4 32.33 -17.58 -38.45
CA ASN A 4 31.60 -16.92 -37.36
C ASN A 4 30.70 -17.94 -36.66
N THR A 5 30.72 -17.97 -35.32
CA THR A 5 29.68 -18.60 -34.52
C THR A 5 28.80 -17.51 -33.92
N VAL A 6 27.57 -17.45 -34.45
CA VAL A 6 26.45 -16.66 -33.94
C VAL A 6 25.94 -17.33 -32.67
N ALA A 7 26.05 -16.68 -31.52
CA ALA A 7 25.25 -17.04 -30.35
C ALA A 7 23.87 -16.40 -30.53
N GLY A 8 22.86 -17.24 -30.75
CA GLY A 8 21.48 -16.82 -30.99
C GLY A 8 20.90 -16.10 -29.79
N SER A 9 20.38 -14.89 -30.03
CA SER A 9 19.53 -14.16 -29.12
C SER A 9 18.19 -14.88 -29.00
N VAL A 10 17.88 -15.37 -27.80
CA VAL A 10 16.54 -15.86 -27.44
C VAL A 10 15.60 -14.66 -27.36
N PRO A 11 14.49 -14.60 -28.11
CA PRO A 11 13.52 -13.52 -28.01
C PRO A 11 12.44 -13.93 -27.01
N GLY A 12 12.33 -13.25 -25.85
CA GLY A 12 11.16 -13.49 -25.00
C GLY A 12 11.23 -13.11 -23.52
N GLU A 13 12.37 -12.71 -22.96
CA GLU A 13 12.38 -12.26 -21.56
C GLU A 13 12.07 -10.77 -21.50
N ARG A 14 10.78 -10.46 -21.41
CA ARG A 14 10.29 -9.21 -20.85
C ARG A 14 10.77 -9.15 -19.40
N SER A 15 11.98 -8.64 -19.22
CA SER A 15 12.48 -8.16 -17.93
C SER A 15 11.51 -7.07 -17.48
N VAL A 16 10.54 -7.47 -16.67
CA VAL A 16 9.69 -6.55 -15.92
C VAL A 16 10.66 -5.90 -14.93
N ARG A 17 11.33 -4.84 -15.37
CA ARG A 17 12.06 -3.96 -14.47
C ARG A 17 11.00 -3.36 -13.56
N SER A 18 10.80 -4.00 -12.42
CA SER A 18 10.21 -3.39 -11.24
C SER A 18 10.92 -2.05 -11.09
N ARG A 19 10.22 -0.95 -11.37
CA ARG A 19 10.64 0.36 -10.90
C ARG A 19 10.49 0.32 -9.38
N ALA A 20 11.43 -0.34 -8.71
CA ALA A 20 11.83 0.10 -7.39
C ALA A 20 12.28 1.53 -7.61
N HIS A 21 11.41 2.48 -7.28
CA HIS A 21 11.81 3.87 -7.19
C HIS A 21 12.99 3.88 -6.22
N GLU A 22 14.16 4.15 -6.77
CA GLU A 22 15.41 4.28 -6.05
C GLU A 22 15.16 5.19 -4.84
N ALA A 23 15.51 4.70 -3.66
CA ALA A 23 15.30 5.43 -2.41
C ALA A 23 15.87 6.85 -2.57
N PRO A 24 15.10 7.91 -2.26
CA PRO A 24 15.59 9.27 -2.44
C PRO A 24 16.85 9.48 -1.60
N ALA A 25 17.86 10.10 -2.20
CA ALA A 25 19.12 10.45 -1.55
C ALA A 25 18.87 11.16 -0.19
N PRO A 26 19.75 10.94 0.82
CA PRO A 26 19.55 11.50 2.16
C PRO A 26 19.75 13.02 2.11
N GLY A 27 18.65 13.75 1.97
CA GLY A 27 18.69 15.21 1.92
C GLY A 27 17.56 15.83 1.11
N TYR A 28 16.31 15.59 1.49
CA TYR A 28 15.20 16.44 1.06
C TYR A 28 14.52 17.06 2.27
N VAL A 29 15.09 18.17 2.77
CA VAL A 29 14.34 19.11 3.59
C VAL A 29 13.45 19.91 2.64
N ARG A 30 12.32 19.32 2.22
CA ARG A 30 11.23 20.13 1.70
C ARG A 30 10.74 20.96 2.88
N HIS A 31 10.88 22.28 2.78
CA HIS A 31 10.28 23.25 3.68
C HIS A 31 8.77 22.95 3.76
N GLY A 32 8.40 22.16 4.77
CA GLY A 32 7.05 21.71 5.01
C GLY A 32 6.29 22.88 5.58
N ARG A 33 5.28 23.33 4.85
CA ARG A 33 4.21 24.17 5.38
C ARG A 33 3.84 23.63 6.76
N GLU A 34 3.98 24.48 7.77
CA GLU A 34 3.63 24.19 9.14
C GLU A 34 2.23 23.56 9.15
N VAL A 35 2.14 22.28 9.53
CA VAL A 35 0.84 21.61 9.60
C VAL A 35 0.11 22.25 10.76
N VAL A 36 -0.81 23.16 10.44
CA VAL A 36 -1.70 23.78 11.41
C VAL A 36 -2.64 22.69 11.90
N MET A 37 -2.35 22.20 13.10
CA MET A 37 -3.10 21.19 13.81
C MET A 37 -3.25 21.65 15.25
N ASP A 38 -4.33 21.20 15.89
CA ASP A 38 -4.47 21.29 17.33
C ASP A 38 -3.20 20.75 18.04
N PRO A 39 -2.53 21.56 18.88
CA PRO A 39 -1.28 21.15 19.53
C PRO A 39 -1.40 19.87 20.35
N ALA A 40 -2.53 19.65 21.03
CA ALA A 40 -2.74 18.44 21.82
C ALA A 40 -2.88 17.20 20.92
N LEU A 41 -3.57 17.32 19.79
CA LEU A 41 -3.63 16.24 18.80
C LEU A 41 -2.23 15.91 18.27
N LYS A 42 -1.45 16.93 17.90
CA LYS A 42 -0.07 16.74 17.42
C LYS A 42 0.79 16.00 18.44
N GLU A 43 0.76 16.42 19.70
CA GLU A 43 1.51 15.76 20.79
C GLU A 43 1.07 14.32 20.99
N SER A 44 -0.24 14.05 20.97
CA SER A 44 -0.76 12.69 21.14
C SER A 44 -0.32 11.74 20.02
N VAL A 45 -0.31 12.22 18.77
CA VAL A 45 0.12 11.45 17.60
C VAL A 45 1.62 11.17 17.68
N ILE A 46 2.44 12.17 17.99
CA ILE A 46 3.90 12.00 18.12
C ILE A 46 4.23 11.01 19.23
N ALA A 47 3.61 11.14 20.40
CA ALA A 47 3.84 10.24 21.52
C ALA A 47 3.48 8.78 21.18
N ASP A 48 2.42 8.57 20.40
CA ASP A 48 2.03 7.25 19.93
C ASP A 48 3.02 6.68 18.89
N LEU A 49 3.50 7.51 17.97
CA LEU A 49 4.52 7.13 17.00
C LEU A 49 5.82 6.69 17.68
N ASP A 50 6.31 7.45 18.66
CA ASP A 50 7.49 7.11 19.45
C ASP A 50 7.30 5.79 20.21
N ARG A 51 6.13 5.60 20.81
CA ARG A 51 5.77 4.35 21.51
C ARG A 51 5.74 3.17 20.54
N PHE A 52 5.22 3.36 19.34
CA PHE A 52 5.19 2.33 18.30
C PHE A 52 6.60 1.92 17.86
N LEU A 53 7.49 2.89 17.62
CA LEU A 53 8.88 2.67 17.24
C LEU A 53 9.65 1.85 18.28
N ARG A 54 9.53 2.20 19.56
CA ARG A 54 10.23 1.51 20.66
C ARG A 54 9.77 0.08 20.90
N ARG A 55 8.58 -0.30 20.44
CA ARG A 55 8.00 -1.62 20.67
C ARG A 55 8.38 -2.67 19.63
N ARG A 56 9.16 -2.33 18.60
CA ARG A 56 9.53 -3.27 17.54
C ARG A 56 10.04 -4.63 18.06
N ASP A 57 10.96 -4.60 19.02
CA ASP A 57 11.56 -5.83 19.57
C ASP A 57 10.57 -6.61 20.43
N TYR A 58 9.64 -5.91 21.10
CA TYR A 58 8.56 -6.55 21.83
C TYR A 58 7.65 -7.35 20.89
N TYR A 59 7.23 -6.77 19.76
CA TYR A 59 6.40 -7.45 18.76
C TYR A 59 7.13 -8.66 18.15
N ARG A 60 8.42 -8.50 17.83
CA ARG A 60 9.26 -9.58 17.32
C ARG A 60 9.36 -10.74 18.32
N ARG A 61 9.56 -10.44 19.60
CA ARG A 61 9.70 -11.46 20.66
C ARG A 61 8.43 -12.30 20.85
N ILE A 62 7.26 -11.69 20.70
CA ILE A 62 5.97 -12.40 20.86
C ILE A 62 5.42 -12.96 19.55
N GLY A 63 6.18 -12.87 18.45
CA GLY A 63 5.78 -13.39 17.14
C GLY A 63 4.57 -12.68 16.51
N LYS A 64 4.30 -11.42 16.85
CA LYS A 64 3.17 -10.66 16.28
C LYS A 64 3.64 -9.65 15.24
N ALA A 65 2.82 -9.46 14.20
CA ALA A 65 3.06 -8.44 13.17
C ALA A 65 3.19 -7.03 13.80
N TRP A 66 4.31 -6.36 13.52
CA TRP A 66 4.57 -5.00 14.01
C TRP A 66 3.90 -3.97 13.10
N LYS A 67 2.61 -3.71 13.36
CA LYS A 67 1.75 -2.84 12.54
C LYS A 67 1.02 -1.81 13.38
N ARG A 68 0.76 -0.63 12.81
CA ARG A 68 -0.05 0.46 13.39
C ARG A 68 -0.94 1.07 12.31
N GLY A 69 -2.24 1.16 12.57
CA GLY A 69 -3.22 1.77 11.68
C GLY A 69 -3.81 3.04 12.30
N TYR A 70 -4.00 4.07 11.47
CA TYR A 70 -4.69 5.32 11.84
C TYR A 70 -5.87 5.53 10.89
N LEU A 71 -7.04 5.89 11.43
CA LEU A 71 -8.19 6.31 10.65
C LEU A 71 -8.39 7.81 10.82
N LEU A 72 -8.14 8.57 9.75
CA LEU A 72 -8.31 10.02 9.73
C LEU A 72 -9.63 10.37 9.05
N TYR A 73 -10.57 10.97 9.79
CA TYR A 73 -11.88 11.35 9.27
C TYR A 73 -12.18 12.84 9.58
N GLY A 74 -13.07 13.44 8.79
CA GLY A 74 -13.51 14.83 8.95
C GLY A 74 -13.73 15.57 7.63
N PRO A 75 -14.20 16.83 7.66
CA PRO A 75 -14.52 17.61 6.46
C PRO A 75 -13.36 17.73 5.45
N PRO A 76 -13.60 17.77 4.13
CA PRO A 76 -12.52 17.97 3.16
C PRO A 76 -11.76 19.28 3.45
N GLY A 77 -10.45 19.30 3.21
CA GLY A 77 -9.61 20.48 3.46
C GLY A 77 -9.04 20.62 4.89
N THR A 78 -9.39 19.76 5.85
CA THR A 78 -8.85 19.83 7.23
C THR A 78 -7.43 19.28 7.41
N GLY A 79 -6.63 19.22 6.34
CA GLY A 79 -5.22 18.83 6.43
C GLY A 79 -4.95 17.35 6.73
N LYS A 80 -5.93 16.44 6.58
CA LYS A 80 -5.73 14.99 6.79
C LYS A 80 -4.55 14.42 5.98
N SER A 81 -4.50 14.67 4.67
CA SER A 81 -3.38 14.22 3.82
C SER A 81 -2.07 14.90 4.20
N SER A 82 -2.11 16.18 4.60
CA SER A 82 -0.94 16.91 5.11
C SER A 82 -0.39 16.30 6.40
N LEU A 83 -1.27 15.81 7.29
CA LEU A 83 -0.88 15.10 8.50
C LEU A 83 -0.17 13.79 8.15
N VAL A 84 -0.71 12.99 7.22
CA VAL A 84 -0.06 11.75 6.78
C VAL A 84 1.35 12.03 6.26
N ALA A 85 1.51 13.05 5.42
CA ALA A 85 2.83 13.46 4.92
C ALA A 85 3.77 13.91 6.06
N ALA A 86 3.28 14.64 7.06
CA ALA A 86 4.07 15.05 8.21
C ALA A 86 4.49 13.86 9.08
N MET A 87 3.61 12.88 9.30
CA MET A 87 3.92 11.65 10.02
C MET A 87 4.99 10.82 9.28
N ALA A 88 4.85 10.67 7.96
CA ALA A 88 5.84 9.95 7.14
C ALA A 88 7.21 10.62 7.20
N ASN A 89 7.26 11.96 7.09
CA ASN A 89 8.50 12.73 7.24
C ASN A 89 9.12 12.58 8.63
N TYR A 90 8.29 12.64 9.69
CA TYR A 90 8.75 12.47 11.08
C TYR A 90 9.37 11.09 11.31
N LEU A 91 8.72 10.03 10.81
CA LEU A 91 9.19 8.65 10.91
C LEU A 91 10.36 8.33 9.95
N ARG A 92 10.62 9.21 8.97
CA ARG A 92 11.48 8.94 7.80
C ARG A 92 11.05 7.68 7.03
N PHE A 93 9.74 7.48 6.91
CA PHE A 93 9.15 6.36 6.18
C PHE A 93 8.74 6.80 4.77
N ASN A 94 8.76 5.85 3.83
CA ASN A 94 8.22 6.07 2.50
C ASN A 94 6.69 6.12 2.56
N LEU A 95 6.10 7.09 1.86
CA LEU A 95 4.65 7.17 1.69
C LEU A 95 4.26 6.40 0.42
N TYR A 96 3.36 5.44 0.57
CA TYR A 96 2.74 4.73 -0.54
C TYR A 96 1.32 5.24 -0.69
N ASP A 97 0.98 5.70 -1.89
CA ASP A 97 -0.38 6.12 -2.23
C ASP A 97 -1.09 4.96 -2.92
N LEU A 98 -2.30 4.64 -2.46
CA LEU A 98 -3.12 3.58 -3.01
C LEU A 98 -4.37 4.22 -3.57
N ASP A 99 -4.56 4.12 -4.88
CA ASP A 99 -5.78 4.57 -5.55
C ASP A 99 -6.86 3.47 -5.46
N PRO A 100 -7.95 3.68 -4.67
CA PRO A 100 -8.99 2.67 -4.52
C PRO A 100 -9.95 2.62 -5.73
N SER A 101 -9.82 3.54 -6.70
CA SER A 101 -10.78 3.69 -7.81
C SER A 101 -11.00 2.38 -8.57
N HIS A 102 -9.94 1.61 -8.82
CA HIS A 102 -10.03 0.34 -9.52
C HIS A 102 -10.87 -0.71 -8.75
N ILE A 103 -10.71 -0.77 -7.43
CA ILE A 103 -11.48 -1.70 -6.57
C ILE A 103 -12.95 -1.26 -6.52
N GLN A 104 -13.21 0.05 -6.44
CA GLN A 104 -14.58 0.58 -6.46
C GLN A 104 -15.30 0.27 -7.77
N GLU A 105 -14.61 0.39 -8.91
CA GLU A 105 -15.14 0.02 -10.21
C GLU A 105 -15.54 -1.47 -10.24
N LEU A 106 -14.63 -2.36 -9.80
CA LEU A 106 -14.91 -3.80 -9.76
C LEU A 106 -16.07 -4.16 -8.83
N LEU A 107 -16.16 -3.52 -7.65
CA LEU A 107 -17.25 -3.73 -6.70
C LEU A 107 -18.61 -3.22 -7.22
N SER A 108 -18.63 -2.27 -8.15
CA SER A 108 -19.87 -1.80 -8.78
C SER A 108 -20.46 -2.78 -9.80
N GLU A 109 -19.63 -3.69 -10.32
CA GLU A 109 -20.01 -4.66 -11.35
C GLU A 109 -20.29 -6.07 -10.81
N VAL A 110 -19.96 -6.32 -9.54
CA VAL A 110 -19.99 -7.66 -8.94
C VAL A 110 -20.68 -7.61 -7.58
N GLU A 111 -21.63 -8.51 -7.34
CA GLU A 111 -22.18 -8.71 -6.00
C GLU A 111 -21.19 -9.48 -5.11
N VAL A 112 -20.77 -8.83 -4.02
CA VAL A 112 -19.87 -9.40 -3.02
C VAL A 112 -20.40 -9.07 -1.63
N THR A 113 -20.45 -10.09 -0.77
CA THR A 113 -20.87 -9.93 0.61
C THR A 113 -19.73 -9.42 1.49
N PRO A 114 -20.01 -8.70 2.58
CA PRO A 114 -18.98 -8.30 3.53
C PRO A 114 -18.18 -9.48 4.11
N ALA A 115 -18.79 -10.67 4.19
CA ALA A 115 -18.13 -11.89 4.63
C ALA A 115 -17.08 -12.38 3.62
N GLU A 116 -17.41 -12.41 2.32
CA GLU A 116 -16.43 -12.76 1.26
C GLU A 116 -15.26 -11.77 1.23
N VAL A 117 -15.54 -10.46 1.36
CA VAL A 117 -14.48 -9.43 1.45
C VAL A 117 -13.58 -9.69 2.65
N SER A 118 -14.18 -9.94 3.82
CA SER A 118 -13.43 -10.21 5.05
C SER A 118 -12.59 -11.49 4.92
N GLU A 119 -13.16 -12.55 4.35
CA GLU A 119 -12.44 -13.80 4.12
C GLU A 119 -11.21 -13.58 3.24
N MET A 120 -11.35 -12.87 2.12
CA MET A 120 -10.24 -12.59 1.21
C MET A 120 -9.14 -11.74 1.87
N LEU A 121 -9.52 -10.64 2.53
CA LEU A 121 -8.54 -9.72 3.11
C LEU A 121 -7.84 -10.29 4.36
N LEU A 122 -8.42 -11.30 5.02
CA LEU A 122 -7.84 -11.94 6.20
C LEU A 122 -6.98 -13.18 5.88
N ARG A 123 -6.94 -13.63 4.61
CA ARG A 123 -6.11 -14.77 4.19
C ARG A 123 -4.61 -14.50 4.28
N SER A 124 -4.22 -13.25 4.05
CA SER A 124 -2.81 -12.84 4.09
C SER A 124 -2.60 -11.78 5.16
N GLU A 125 -1.51 -11.93 5.92
CA GLU A 125 -1.03 -10.84 6.76
C GLU A 125 -0.34 -9.74 5.94
N ASP A 126 0.15 -10.03 4.75
CA ASP A 126 0.75 -9.00 3.89
C ASP A 126 -0.37 -8.22 3.18
N PRO A 127 -0.45 -6.88 3.37
CA PRO A 127 -1.54 -6.08 2.82
C PRO A 127 -1.49 -5.99 1.28
N ASP A 128 -0.31 -6.01 0.67
CA ASP A 128 -0.18 -5.94 -0.78
C ASP A 128 -0.67 -7.23 -1.41
N VAL A 129 -0.28 -8.37 -0.81
CA VAL A 129 -0.77 -9.70 -1.22
C VAL A 129 -2.28 -9.82 -1.00
N ALA A 130 -2.79 -9.40 0.16
CA ALA A 130 -4.22 -9.47 0.47
C ALA A 130 -5.07 -8.65 -0.52
N LEU A 131 -4.62 -7.44 -0.87
CA LEU A 131 -5.29 -6.59 -1.84
C LEU A 131 -5.20 -7.17 -3.26
N GLN A 132 -4.06 -7.73 -3.64
CA GLN A 132 -3.89 -8.36 -4.95
C GLN A 132 -4.82 -9.57 -5.11
N GLU A 133 -4.82 -10.48 -4.14
CA GLU A 133 -5.71 -11.66 -4.12
C GLU A 133 -7.18 -11.24 -4.17
N PHE A 134 -7.54 -10.17 -3.45
CA PHE A 134 -8.90 -9.63 -3.49
C PHE A 134 -9.28 -9.07 -4.86
N VAL A 135 -8.39 -8.32 -5.51
CA VAL A 135 -8.62 -7.80 -6.88
C VAL A 135 -8.77 -8.96 -7.88
N GLU A 136 -7.92 -9.99 -7.79
CA GLU A 136 -8.00 -11.18 -8.64
C GLU A 136 -9.35 -11.89 -8.46
N PHE A 137 -9.80 -12.07 -7.22
CA PHE A 137 -11.12 -12.62 -6.91
C PHE A 137 -12.27 -11.83 -7.57
N LEU A 138 -12.25 -10.50 -7.47
CA LEU A 138 -13.27 -9.65 -8.09
C LEU A 138 -13.26 -9.78 -9.62
N GLN A 139 -12.08 -9.83 -10.24
CA GLN A 139 -11.94 -9.98 -11.68
C GLN A 139 -12.47 -11.34 -12.17
N ASP A 140 -12.23 -12.41 -11.41
CA ASP A 140 -12.72 -13.74 -11.77
C ASP A 140 -14.23 -13.86 -11.63
N LYS A 141 -14.82 -13.27 -10.58
CA LYS A 141 -16.27 -13.23 -10.41
C LYS A 141 -16.96 -12.41 -11.53
N LYS A 142 -16.35 -11.31 -11.96
CA LYS A 142 -16.77 -10.54 -13.16
C LYS A 142 -16.74 -11.37 -14.45
N LYS A 143 -15.71 -12.22 -14.65
CA LYS A 143 -15.63 -13.12 -15.82
C LYS A 143 -16.74 -14.17 -15.79
N GLN A 144 -17.08 -14.71 -14.62
CA GLN A 144 -18.11 -15.75 -14.46
C GLN A 144 -19.51 -15.21 -14.77
N GLY A 145 -19.86 -14.01 -14.28
CA GLY A 145 -21.14 -13.37 -14.58
C GLY A 145 -21.36 -13.06 -16.07
N ARG A 146 -20.28 -12.86 -16.84
CA ARG A 146 -20.35 -12.67 -18.31
C ARG A 146 -20.58 -13.97 -19.08
N ARG A 147 -20.26 -15.13 -18.51
CA ARG A 147 -20.39 -16.43 -19.20
C ARG A 147 -21.78 -17.04 -19.08
N THR A 148 -22.57 -16.63 -18.09
CA THR A 148 -23.94 -17.12 -17.85
C THR A 148 -25.01 -16.37 -18.65
N SER A 149 -24.64 -15.33 -19.41
CA SER A 149 -25.56 -14.51 -20.21
C SER A 149 -25.53 -14.84 -21.72
N LYS A 150 -25.05 -16.03 -22.12
CA LYS A 150 -24.99 -16.44 -23.53
C LYS A 150 -25.72 -17.75 -23.77
#